data_AF-A0A9N9KI65-F1
#
_entry.id   AF-A0A9N9KI65-F1
#
_cell.length_a   1.000
_cell.length_b   1.000
_cell.length_c   1.000
_cell.angle_alpha   90.00
_cell.angle_beta   90.00
_cell.angle_gamma   90.00
#
_symmetry.space_group_name_H-M   'P 1'
#
loop_
_entity.id
_entity.type
_entity.pdbx_description
1 polymer ?
#
loop_
_entity_poly.entity_id
_entity_poly.type
_entity_poly.pdbx_seq_one_letter_code
_entity_poly.pdbx_strand_id
1 'polypeptide(L)' 'RHRCIGESFAYVQIKTILAILVRTFNLELHNNKFPECDFTTMMVLPKKPM' A
#
# COMPACT_ATOMS: atom_id res chain seq x y z
N ARG A 1 5.53 27.11 1.14
CA ARG A 1 6.07 25.73 1.07
C ARG A 1 5.19 24.85 1.96
N HIS A 2 4.37 23.95 1.40
CA HIS A 2 3.50 23.05 2.16
C HIS A 2 4.05 21.63 2.07
N ARG A 3 4.95 21.26 3.00
CA ARG A 3 5.45 19.88 3.10
C ARG A 3 4.50 19.06 3.97
N CYS A 4 4.45 17.77 3.70
CA CYS A 4 3.73 16.83 4.55
C CYS A 4 4.43 16.75 5.92
N ILE A 5 3.74 17.19 6.98
CA ILE A 5 4.23 17.05 8.36
C ILE A 5 4.18 15.59 8.85
N GLY A 6 3.30 14.79 8.25
CA GLY A 6 3.07 13.38 8.62
C GLY A 6 4.06 12.39 8.01
N GLU A 7 5.03 12.83 7.21
CA GLU A 7 5.94 11.95 6.48
C GLU A 7 6.66 10.96 7.40
N SER A 8 7.22 11.44 8.52
CA SER A 8 7.92 10.58 9.49
C SER A 8 6.98 9.56 10.14
N PHE A 9 5.75 9.95 10.46
CA PHE A 9 4.76 9.03 11.02
C PHE A 9 4.31 7.98 10.01
N ALA A 10 4.09 8.38 8.75
CA ALA A 10 3.73 7.46 7.67
C ALA A 10 4.79 6.37 7.48
N TYR A 11 6.08 6.72 7.58
CA TYR A 11 7.16 5.72 7.56
C TYR A 11 7.07 4.73 8.71
N VAL A 12 6.83 5.19 9.94
CA VAL A 12 6.70 4.30 11.11
C VAL A 12 5.49 3.39 10.94
N GLN A 13 4.35 3.93 10.53
CA GLN A 13 3.12 3.17 10.35
C GLN A 13 3.29 2.07 9.28
N ILE A 14 3.72 2.43 8.07
CA ILE A 14 3.81 1.48 6.95
C ILE A 14 4.88 0.42 7.24
N LYS A 15 6.05 0.81 7.76
CA LYS A 15 7.12 -0.14 8.07
C LYS A 15 6.70 -1.12 9.16
N THR A 16 6.02 -0.66 10.22
CA THR A 16 5.55 -1.52 11.30
C THR A 16 4.54 -2.55 10.79
N ILE A 17 3.54 -2.12 10.03
CA ILE A 17 2.52 -3.02 9.47
C ILE A 17 3.17 -4.04 8.53
N LEU A 18 3.98 -3.58 7.57
CA LEU A 18 4.65 -4.45 6.62
C LEU A 18 5.62 -5.44 7.29
N ALA A 19 6.34 -4.99 8.33
CA ALA A 19 7.23 -5.81 9.14
C ALA A 19 6.49 -6.97 9.83
N ILE A 20 5.27 -6.75 10.30
CA ILE A 20 4.42 -7.79 10.89
C ILE A 20 3.92 -8.73 9.79
N LEU A 21 3.45 -8.18 8.66
CA LEU A 21 2.90 -9.00 7.57
C LEU A 21 3.93 -10.00 7.02
N VAL A 22 5.14 -9.55 6.72
CA VAL A 22 6.21 -10.39 6.14
C VAL A 22 6.75 -11.43 7.12
N ARG A 23 6.68 -11.17 8.44
CA ARG A 23 7.14 -12.14 9.46
C ARG A 23 6.10 -13.20 9.78
N THR A 24 4.81 -12.84 9.70
CA THR A 24 3.71 -13.68 10.18
C THR A 24 3.04 -14.48 9.06
N PHE A 25 3.11 -14.01 7.81
CA PHE A 25 2.40 -14.62 6.68
C PHE A 25 3.33 -14.91 5.51
N ASN A 26 3.00 -15.98 4.76
CA ASN A 26 3.52 -16.19 3.41
C ASN A 26 2.59 -15.48 2.43
N LEU A 27 3.12 -14.47 1.73
CA LEU A 27 2.35 -13.63 0.81
C LEU A 27 2.54 -14.15 -0.62
N GLU A 28 1.43 -14.40 -1.32
CA GLU A 28 1.40 -14.79 -2.72
C GLU A 28 0.44 -13.88 -3.50
N LEU A 29 0.70 -13.72 -4.80
CA LEU A 29 -0.18 -12.95 -5.67
C LEU A 29 -1.40 -13.77 -6.06
N HIS A 30 -2.59 -13.22 -5.85
CA HIS A 30 -3.81 -13.81 -6.38
C HIS A 30 -3.74 -13.88 -7.91
N ASN A 31 -3.95 -15.08 -8.47
CA ASN A 31 -3.87 -15.36 -9.91
C ASN A 31 -2.56 -14.91 -10.60
N ASN A 32 -1.48 -14.73 -9.85
CA ASN A 32 -0.19 -14.24 -10.35
C ASN A 32 -0.28 -12.92 -11.14
N LYS A 33 -1.22 -12.04 -10.79
CA LYS A 33 -1.46 -10.76 -11.46
C LYS A 33 -1.36 -9.59 -10.47
N PHE A 34 -0.77 -8.50 -10.92
CA PHE A 34 -0.83 -7.22 -10.22
C PHE A 34 -2.04 -6.42 -10.70
N PRO A 35 -2.72 -5.68 -9.80
CA PRO A 35 -3.82 -4.81 -10.19
C PRO A 35 -3.32 -3.60 -11.00
N GLU A 36 -4.16 -3.12 -11.92
CA GLU A 36 -3.92 -1.86 -12.63
C GLU A 36 -4.26 -0.65 -11.74
N CYS A 37 -3.69 0.51 -12.05
CA CYS A 37 -4.05 1.77 -11.39
C CYS A 37 -5.45 2.26 -11.82
N ASP A 38 -6.23 2.71 -10.84
CA ASP A 38 -7.52 3.38 -10.99
C ASP A 38 -7.34 4.90 -10.78
N PHE A 39 -7.69 5.67 -11.82
CA PHE A 39 -7.61 7.14 -11.84
C PHE A 39 -8.99 7.81 -11.80
N THR A 40 -10.05 7.06 -11.48
CA THR A 40 -11.42 7.60 -11.38
C THR A 40 -11.62 8.52 -10.18
N THR A 41 -10.73 8.45 -9.18
CA THR A 41 -10.73 9.33 -8.00
C THR A 41 -9.39 10.05 -7.84
N MET A 42 -9.35 11.06 -6.96
CA MET A 42 -8.14 11.84 -6.69
C MET A 42 -7.02 11.04 -6.00
N MET A 43 -7.37 9.96 -5.29
CA MET A 43 -6.38 9.01 -4.77
C MET A 43 -6.23 7.89 -5.79
N VAL A 44 -5.02 7.69 -6.32
CA VAL A 44 -4.76 6.56 -7.22
C VAL A 44 -4.82 5.27 -6.39
N LEU A 45 -5.71 4.36 -6.79
CA LEU A 45 -5.97 3.10 -6.09
C LEU A 45 -5.74 1.91 -7.03
N PRO A 46 -5.67 0.67 -6.54
CA PRO A 46 -5.79 -0.51 -7.39
C PRO A 46 -7.23 -0.72 -7.90
N LYS A 47 -7.41 -1.14 -9.18
CA LYS A 47 -8.73 -1.54 -9.72
C LYS A 47 -9.28 -2.80 -9.04
N LYS A 48 -10.61 -2.87 -8.87
CA LYS A 48 -11.35 -4.04 -8.33
C LYS A 48 -11.79 -5.01 -9.45
N PRO A 49 -12.06 -6.30 -9.14
CA PRO A 49 -11.64 -7.04 -7.95
C PRO A 49 -10.18 -7.49 -8.14
N MET A 50 -9.36 -7.25 -7.11
CA MET A 50 -8.15 -8.06 -6.96
C MET A 50 -8.54 -9.50 -6.69
#